data_AF-A0A8S9W0E9-F1
#
_entry.id   AF-A0A8S9W0E9-F1
#
_cell.length_a   1.000
_cell.length_b   1.000
_cell.length_c   1.000
_cell.angle_alpha   90.00
_cell.angle_beta   90.00
_cell.angle_gamma   90.00
#
_symmetry.space_group_name_H-M   'P 1'
#
loop_
_entity.id
_entity.type
_entity.pdbx_description
1 polymer ?
#
loop_
_entity_poly.entity_id
_entity_poly.type
_entity_poly.pdbx_seq_one_letter_code
_entity_poly.pdbx_strand_id
1 'polypeptide(L)'
;MQNPQTLDMTFPDTRAEIIANPNAVTANMDHLIVGAPVHSGKLPLQAIECLSATSGNGKECSAIVVYGNRDYGTALYRMVEILSENGFGVTAAGAFIGQHSYSDIVPVAMGRPDESDIEKACKLGASSLGATEYLSLKDVPVQIDKISRSDKYSAIKPAYIAKLCVQCGTCAKNCPIGLLSPDTGRYLRACRKIK
;
A
#
# COMPACT_ATOMS: atom_id res chain seq x y z
N MET A 1 -14.03 14.81 10.89
CA MET A 1 -14.34 13.36 10.82
C MET A 1 -14.30 12.80 12.22
N GLN A 2 -15.41 12.29 12.75
CA GLN A 2 -15.42 11.58 14.04
C GLN A 2 -15.39 10.07 13.74
N ASN A 3 -14.35 9.38 14.23
CA ASN A 3 -14.15 7.92 14.20
C ASN A 3 -14.07 7.25 12.80
N PRO A 4 -12.94 7.36 12.08
CA PRO A 4 -12.78 6.68 10.79
C PRO A 4 -12.76 5.16 10.96
N GLN A 5 -13.50 4.45 10.10
CA GLN A 5 -13.34 3.00 9.98
C GLN A 5 -11.98 2.70 9.34
N THR A 6 -11.23 1.75 9.90
CA THR A 6 -9.89 1.39 9.43
C THR A 6 -9.89 -0.06 8.96
N LEU A 7 -9.31 -0.29 7.78
CA LEU A 7 -9.14 -1.61 7.18
C LEU A 7 -7.65 -1.83 6.86
N ASP A 8 -7.05 -2.83 7.49
CA ASP A 8 -5.65 -3.18 7.26
C ASP A 8 -5.52 -4.32 6.24
N MET A 9 -5.16 -3.96 5.01
CA MET A 9 -4.94 -4.91 3.90
C MET A 9 -3.64 -5.71 4.02
N THR A 10 -2.85 -5.50 5.09
CA THR A 10 -1.58 -6.21 5.31
C THR A 10 -1.78 -7.71 5.49
N PHE A 11 -2.89 -8.15 6.09
CA PHE A 11 -3.10 -9.56 6.45
C PHE A 11 -4.10 -10.28 5.52
N PRO A 12 -3.92 -11.59 5.29
CA PRO A 12 -4.78 -12.35 4.37
C PRO A 12 -6.28 -12.31 4.70
N ASP A 13 -6.65 -12.36 5.97
CA ASP A 13 -8.04 -12.44 6.39
C ASP A 13 -8.83 -11.19 5.99
N THR A 14 -8.28 -10.00 6.27
CA THR A 14 -8.89 -8.72 5.84
C THR A 14 -9.00 -8.63 4.32
N ARG A 15 -7.97 -9.09 3.59
CA ARG A 15 -8.03 -9.08 2.12
C ARG A 15 -9.11 -10.02 1.60
N ALA A 16 -9.24 -11.21 2.18
CA ALA A 16 -10.28 -12.16 1.83
C ALA A 16 -11.67 -11.58 2.10
N GLU A 17 -11.85 -10.85 3.20
CA GLU A 17 -13.10 -10.15 3.51
C GLU A 17 -13.43 -9.07 2.47
N ILE A 18 -12.46 -8.22 2.11
CA ILE A 18 -12.64 -7.17 1.09
C ILE A 18 -13.02 -7.77 -0.26
N ILE A 19 -12.33 -8.84 -0.67
CA ILE A 19 -12.55 -9.50 -1.96
C ILE A 19 -13.92 -10.21 -1.99
N ALA A 20 -14.32 -10.84 -0.87
CA ALA A 20 -15.59 -11.57 -0.79
C ALA A 20 -16.80 -10.63 -0.67
N ASN A 21 -16.66 -9.47 -0.01
CA ASN A 21 -17.76 -8.57 0.31
C ASN A 21 -17.47 -7.10 -0.09
N PRO A 22 -17.18 -6.81 -1.37
CA PRO A 22 -16.65 -5.51 -1.77
C PRO A 22 -17.61 -4.34 -1.54
N ASN A 23 -18.92 -4.58 -1.62
CA ASN A 23 -19.93 -3.56 -1.35
C ASN A 23 -20.10 -3.26 0.15
N ALA A 24 -19.85 -4.24 1.03
CA ALA A 24 -20.00 -4.05 2.47
C ALA A 24 -18.93 -3.09 3.00
N VAL A 25 -17.70 -3.24 2.49
CA VAL A 25 -16.56 -2.38 2.81
C VAL A 25 -16.82 -0.92 2.46
N THR A 26 -17.57 -0.67 1.38
CA THR A 26 -17.85 0.68 0.89
C THR A 26 -19.26 1.16 1.24
N ALA A 27 -20.11 0.37 1.91
CA ALA A 27 -21.54 0.68 2.05
C ALA A 27 -21.82 1.97 2.83
N ASN A 28 -21.13 2.17 3.96
CA ASN A 28 -21.42 3.21 4.95
C ASN A 28 -20.25 4.19 5.11
N MET A 29 -19.71 4.68 4.00
CA MET A 29 -18.67 5.71 4.02
C MET A 29 -19.04 6.85 3.06
N ASP A 30 -18.69 8.06 3.46
CA ASP A 30 -18.78 9.24 2.60
C ASP A 30 -17.52 9.40 1.73
N HIS A 31 -16.38 9.01 2.28
CA HIS A 31 -15.06 9.20 1.67
C HIS A 31 -14.11 8.05 2.01
N LEU A 32 -13.43 7.50 1.01
CA LEU A 32 -12.39 6.48 1.19
C LEU A 32 -11.00 7.11 1.14
N ILE A 33 -10.15 6.83 2.12
CA ILE A 33 -8.72 7.16 2.03
C ILE A 33 -7.95 5.86 1.84
N VAL A 34 -7.28 5.72 0.70
CA VAL A 34 -6.48 4.54 0.38
C VAL A 34 -5.00 4.87 0.50
N GLY A 35 -4.28 4.12 1.33
CA GLY A 35 -2.83 4.16 1.43
C GLY A 35 -2.19 2.85 1.00
N ALA A 36 -1.12 2.90 0.20
CA ALA A 36 -0.29 1.72 -0.10
C ALA A 36 1.21 2.05 -0.16
N PRO A 37 2.10 1.12 0.24
CA PRO A 37 3.52 1.29 0.03
C PRO A 37 3.87 1.15 -1.45
N VAL A 38 4.99 1.75 -1.87
CA VAL A 38 5.59 1.51 -3.19
C VAL A 38 6.66 0.43 -3.09
N HIS A 39 6.59 -0.56 -3.97
CA HIS A 39 7.63 -1.56 -4.18
C HIS A 39 8.16 -1.47 -5.60
N SER A 40 9.41 -1.05 -5.74
CA SER A 40 10.07 -0.89 -7.04
C SER A 40 9.27 -0.06 -8.05
N GLY A 41 8.72 1.07 -7.60
CA GLY A 41 7.91 1.97 -8.43
C GLY A 41 6.49 1.48 -8.75
N LYS A 42 6.00 0.43 -8.08
CA LYS A 42 4.70 -0.19 -8.32
C LYS A 42 3.93 -0.44 -7.01
N LEU A 43 2.62 -0.62 -7.14
CA LEU A 43 1.77 -1.12 -6.05
C LEU A 43 2.04 -2.61 -5.79
N PRO A 44 1.94 -3.06 -4.52
CA PRO A 44 1.88 -4.48 -4.21
C PRO A 44 0.69 -5.13 -4.91
N LEU A 45 0.87 -6.36 -5.41
CA LEU A 45 -0.19 -7.11 -6.09
C LEU A 45 -1.42 -7.29 -5.19
N GLN A 46 -1.19 -7.53 -3.90
CA GLN A 46 -2.25 -7.71 -2.91
C GLN A 46 -3.09 -6.45 -2.72
N ALA A 47 -2.47 -5.27 -2.80
CA ALA A 47 -3.19 -4.00 -2.76
C ALA A 47 -4.01 -3.82 -4.04
N ILE A 48 -3.44 -4.15 -5.20
CA ILE A 48 -4.19 -4.12 -6.48
C ILE A 48 -5.42 -5.04 -6.41
N GLU A 49 -5.27 -6.28 -5.95
CA GLU A 49 -6.38 -7.24 -5.81
C GLU A 49 -7.51 -6.69 -4.94
N CYS A 50 -7.17 -6.10 -3.77
CA CYS A 50 -8.17 -5.50 -2.89
C CYS A 50 -8.86 -4.30 -3.55
N LEU A 51 -8.08 -3.39 -4.13
CA LEU A 51 -8.61 -2.19 -4.77
C LEU A 51 -9.53 -2.56 -5.93
N SER A 52 -9.09 -3.47 -6.80
CA SER A 52 -9.87 -3.97 -7.94
C SER A 52 -11.18 -4.64 -7.52
N ALA A 53 -11.25 -5.24 -6.34
CA ALA A 53 -12.48 -5.83 -5.83
C ALA A 53 -13.50 -4.77 -5.36
N THR A 54 -13.04 -3.64 -4.80
CA THR A 54 -13.94 -2.62 -4.24
C THR A 54 -14.80 -1.93 -5.30
N SER A 55 -15.99 -1.46 -4.90
CA SER A 55 -16.89 -0.67 -5.75
C SER A 55 -17.18 0.68 -5.12
N GLY A 56 -16.86 1.76 -5.84
CA GLY A 56 -17.04 3.12 -5.36
C GLY A 56 -18.49 3.57 -5.35
N ASN A 57 -19.30 3.13 -6.33
CA ASN A 57 -20.71 3.54 -6.46
C ASN A 57 -20.90 5.07 -6.36
N GLY A 58 -19.98 5.84 -6.96
CA GLY A 58 -20.01 7.31 -6.95
C GLY A 58 -19.45 7.96 -5.68
N LYS A 59 -18.92 7.19 -4.72
CA LYS A 59 -18.28 7.74 -3.51
C LYS A 59 -16.94 8.40 -3.82
N GLU A 60 -16.60 9.39 -3.01
CA GLU A 60 -15.34 10.10 -3.12
C GLU A 60 -14.18 9.30 -2.50
N CYS A 61 -12.96 9.51 -3.02
CA CYS A 61 -11.78 8.93 -2.40
C CYS A 61 -10.51 9.78 -2.56
N SER A 62 -9.52 9.50 -1.73
CA SER A 62 -8.16 10.01 -1.85
C SER A 62 -7.14 8.89 -1.97
N ALA A 63 -6.24 9.01 -2.94
CA ALA A 63 -5.22 8.02 -3.27
C ALA A 63 -3.85 8.42 -2.73
N ILE A 64 -3.24 7.59 -1.88
CA ILE A 64 -2.00 7.89 -1.19
C ILE A 64 -1.01 6.75 -1.42
N VAL A 65 0.19 7.08 -1.91
CA VAL A 65 1.32 6.13 -1.93
C VAL A 65 2.47 6.62 -1.07
N VAL A 66 3.13 5.70 -0.36
CA VAL A 66 4.32 6.01 0.44
C VAL A 66 5.54 5.31 -0.15
N TYR A 67 6.63 6.05 -0.38
CA TYR A 67 7.84 5.52 -1.01
C TYR A 67 9.10 5.86 -0.22
N GLY A 68 10.09 4.95 -0.26
CA GLY A 68 11.33 5.05 0.50
C GLY A 68 12.42 5.91 -0.15
N ASN A 69 12.06 6.94 -0.93
CA ASN A 69 13.00 7.91 -1.54
C ASN A 69 13.88 7.42 -2.70
N ARG A 70 13.46 6.37 -3.43
CA ARG A 70 14.03 6.07 -4.77
C ARG A 70 13.18 6.73 -5.86
N ASP A 71 12.02 6.14 -6.12
CA ASP A 71 11.00 6.64 -7.04
C ASP A 71 9.67 5.97 -6.69
N TYR A 72 8.55 6.67 -6.86
CA TYR A 72 7.22 6.05 -6.73
C TYR A 72 6.70 5.44 -8.04
N GLY A 73 7.48 5.55 -9.12
CA GLY A 73 7.19 4.98 -10.43
C GLY A 73 5.81 5.37 -10.91
N THR A 74 5.03 4.34 -11.27
CA THR A 74 3.65 4.46 -11.71
C THR A 74 2.65 4.13 -10.60
N ALA A 75 3.10 3.89 -9.35
CA ALA A 75 2.24 3.38 -8.29
C ALA A 75 1.02 4.30 -8.01
N LEU A 76 1.23 5.61 -7.88
CA LEU A 76 0.14 6.56 -7.67
C LEU A 76 -0.82 6.60 -8.86
N TYR A 77 -0.27 6.71 -10.09
CA TYR A 77 -1.04 6.67 -11.32
C TYR A 77 -1.92 5.42 -11.39
N ARG A 78 -1.35 4.24 -11.12
CA ARG A 78 -2.08 2.97 -11.13
C ARG A 78 -3.14 2.89 -10.03
N MET A 79 -2.90 3.48 -8.87
CA MET A 79 -3.91 3.53 -7.79
C MET A 79 -5.11 4.39 -8.22
N VAL A 80 -4.85 5.58 -8.76
CA VAL A 80 -5.92 6.47 -9.28
C VAL A 80 -6.67 5.81 -10.42
N GLU A 81 -5.98 5.10 -11.32
CA GLU A 81 -6.59 4.39 -12.44
C GLU A 81 -7.60 3.34 -11.95
N ILE A 82 -7.17 2.45 -11.04
CA ILE A 82 -8.03 1.39 -10.48
C ILE A 82 -9.23 1.99 -9.74
N LEU A 83 -9.02 3.03 -8.92
CA LEU A 83 -10.10 3.67 -8.17
C LEU A 83 -11.13 4.32 -9.09
N SER A 84 -10.66 5.07 -10.11
CA SER A 84 -11.55 5.67 -11.11
C SER A 84 -12.33 4.63 -11.91
N GLU A 85 -11.66 3.55 -12.35
CA GLU A 85 -12.30 2.42 -13.06
C GLU A 85 -13.38 1.74 -12.19
N ASN A 86 -13.18 1.72 -10.87
CA ASN A 86 -14.14 1.15 -9.91
C ASN A 86 -15.23 2.13 -9.48
N GLY A 87 -15.35 3.28 -10.16
CA GLY A 87 -16.45 4.23 -9.96
C GLY A 87 -16.30 5.12 -8.73
N PHE A 88 -15.06 5.34 -8.26
CA PHE A 88 -14.78 6.35 -7.25
C PHE A 88 -14.53 7.73 -7.89
N GLY A 89 -15.00 8.78 -7.22
CA GLY A 89 -14.61 10.17 -7.50
C GLY A 89 -13.30 10.48 -6.79
N VAL A 90 -12.17 10.39 -7.49
CA VAL A 90 -10.85 10.66 -6.87
C VAL A 90 -10.66 12.17 -6.69
N THR A 91 -10.76 12.67 -5.45
CA THR A 91 -10.68 14.13 -5.17
C THR A 91 -9.26 14.61 -4.88
N ALA A 92 -8.40 13.71 -4.39
CA ALA A 92 -7.01 14.03 -4.07
C ALA A 92 -6.10 12.82 -4.28
N ALA A 93 -4.87 13.08 -4.71
CA ALA A 93 -3.85 12.05 -4.89
C ALA A 93 -2.47 12.57 -4.48
N GLY A 94 -1.68 11.77 -3.78
CA GLY A 94 -0.35 12.19 -3.33
C GLY A 94 0.64 11.04 -3.13
N ALA A 95 1.90 11.33 -3.44
CA ALA A 95 3.03 10.48 -3.10
C ALA A 95 3.81 11.12 -1.95
N PHE A 96 3.97 10.38 -0.86
CA PHE A 96 4.66 10.86 0.34
C PHE A 96 5.91 10.04 0.60
N ILE A 97 6.96 10.74 0.98
CA ILE A 97 8.23 10.12 1.34
C ILE A 97 8.16 9.58 2.77
N GLY A 98 8.69 8.37 2.96
CA GLY A 98 8.90 7.78 4.26
C GLY A 98 10.32 7.23 4.36
N GLN A 99 10.75 6.97 5.59
CA GLN A 99 12.00 6.27 5.84
C GLN A 99 11.98 4.90 5.16
N HIS A 100 13.06 4.56 4.45
CA HIS A 100 13.15 3.28 3.75
C HIS A 100 13.25 2.13 4.76
N SER A 101 12.67 0.96 4.48
CA SER A 101 12.78 -0.23 5.35
C SER A 101 14.20 -0.79 5.54
N TYR A 102 15.20 -0.22 4.86
CA TYR A 102 16.62 -0.60 4.96
C TYR A 102 17.46 0.57 5.46
N SER A 103 16.84 1.58 6.06
CA SER A 103 17.47 2.82 6.49
C SER A 103 18.66 2.60 7.43
N ASP A 104 18.60 1.54 8.24
CA ASP A 104 19.66 1.14 9.18
C ASP A 104 20.93 0.61 8.48
N ILE A 105 20.81 0.21 7.21
CA ILE A 105 21.87 -0.40 6.40
C ILE A 105 22.29 0.55 5.29
N VAL A 106 21.31 1.21 4.67
CA VAL A 106 21.49 2.24 3.64
C VAL A 106 20.74 3.47 4.13
N PRO A 107 21.44 4.53 4.61
CA PRO A 107 20.82 5.67 5.28
C PRO A 107 20.07 6.56 4.28
N VAL A 108 18.87 6.12 3.90
CA VAL A 108 17.99 6.76 2.91
C VAL A 108 16.72 7.22 3.59
N ALA A 109 16.40 8.51 3.42
CA ALA A 109 15.22 9.16 4.01
C ALA A 109 15.10 8.95 5.53
N MET A 110 16.23 8.94 6.24
CA MET A 110 16.26 8.90 7.71
C MET A 110 15.41 10.03 8.30
N GLY A 111 14.60 9.71 9.30
CA GLY A 111 13.77 10.70 10.01
C GLY A 111 12.57 11.21 9.21
N ARG A 112 12.23 10.56 8.09
CA ARG A 112 11.05 10.89 7.28
C ARG A 112 9.89 9.93 7.60
N PRO A 113 8.62 10.39 7.67
CA PRO A 113 8.19 11.77 7.41
C PRO A 113 8.64 12.74 8.51
N ASP A 114 9.10 13.92 8.09
CA ASP A 114 9.40 15.04 8.98
C ASP A 114 8.21 16.01 9.06
N GLU A 115 8.35 17.10 9.83
CA GLU A 115 7.29 18.10 9.99
C GLU A 115 6.81 18.69 8.64
N SER A 116 7.73 18.88 7.67
CA SER A 116 7.38 19.40 6.34
C SER A 116 6.57 18.37 5.54
N ASP A 117 6.86 17.08 5.68
CA ASP A 117 6.08 16.02 5.04
C ASP A 117 4.68 15.91 5.63
N ILE A 118 4.59 15.99 6.95
CA ILE A 118 3.31 16.00 7.65
C ILE A 118 2.49 17.22 7.21
N GLU A 119 3.11 18.40 7.07
CA GLU A 119 2.42 19.60 6.59
C GLU A 119 1.86 19.39 5.16
N LYS A 120 2.61 18.75 4.26
CA LYS A 120 2.11 18.41 2.91
C LYS A 120 0.95 17.43 2.96
N ALA A 121 1.00 16.43 3.84
CA ALA A 121 -0.08 15.46 4.01
C ALA A 121 -1.35 16.14 4.56
N CYS A 122 -1.20 17.04 5.53
CA CYS A 122 -2.29 17.86 6.06
C CYS A 122 -2.88 18.77 4.98
N LYS A 123 -2.06 19.41 4.14
CA LYS A 123 -2.53 20.23 3.00
C LYS A 123 -3.32 19.40 1.99
N LEU A 124 -2.85 18.19 1.66
CA LEU A 124 -3.59 17.27 0.79
C LEU A 124 -4.95 16.91 1.42
N GLY A 125 -4.98 16.51 2.68
CA GLY A 125 -6.22 16.16 3.38
C GLY A 125 -7.20 17.34 3.52
N ALA A 126 -6.70 18.57 3.67
CA ALA A 126 -7.55 19.76 3.64
C ALA A 126 -8.15 20.00 2.24
N SER A 127 -7.37 19.78 1.18
CA SER A 127 -7.84 19.93 -0.21
C SER A 127 -8.78 18.81 -0.68
N SER A 128 -8.79 17.65 -0.01
CA SER A 128 -9.63 16.52 -0.43
C SER A 128 -11.11 16.68 -0.06
N LEU A 129 -11.42 17.63 0.83
CA LEU A 129 -12.78 17.91 1.30
C LEU A 129 -13.45 18.98 0.42
N GLY A 130 -14.66 18.70 -0.06
CA GLY A 130 -15.46 19.66 -0.82
C GLY A 130 -14.89 19.97 -2.20
N ALA A 131 -14.17 19.01 -2.80
CA ALA A 131 -13.71 19.13 -4.18
C ALA A 131 -14.92 19.22 -5.13
N THR A 132 -14.88 20.17 -6.05
CA THR A 132 -15.94 20.35 -7.06
C THR A 132 -15.68 19.56 -8.34
N GLU A 133 -14.47 19.03 -8.49
CA GLU A 133 -14.03 18.27 -9.66
C GLU A 133 -13.19 17.05 -9.20
N TYR A 134 -13.23 15.99 -10.00
CA TYR A 134 -12.42 14.79 -9.79
C TYR A 134 -11.14 14.85 -10.61
N LEU A 135 -10.07 14.26 -10.08
CA LEU A 135 -8.77 14.19 -10.74
C LEU A 135 -8.86 13.42 -12.05
N SER A 136 -8.31 14.02 -13.11
CA SER A 136 -8.08 13.29 -14.36
C SER A 136 -6.77 12.51 -14.28
N LEU A 137 -6.74 11.29 -14.83
CA LEU A 137 -5.54 10.46 -14.87
C LEU A 137 -4.32 11.15 -15.49
N LYS A 138 -4.53 12.06 -16.44
CA LYS A 138 -3.47 12.85 -17.08
C LYS A 138 -2.75 13.81 -16.14
N ASP A 139 -3.43 14.22 -15.05
CA ASP A 139 -2.93 15.18 -14.07
C ASP A 139 -2.19 14.46 -12.92
N VAL A 140 -2.19 13.12 -12.91
CA VAL A 140 -1.50 12.32 -11.91
C VAL A 140 -0.03 12.16 -12.31
N PRO A 141 0.93 12.70 -11.53
CA PRO A 141 2.33 12.63 -11.90
C PRO A 141 2.88 11.21 -11.78
N VAL A 142 3.83 10.90 -12.66
CA VAL A 142 4.63 9.68 -12.64
C VAL A 142 6.08 10.08 -12.39
N GLN A 143 6.76 9.41 -11.46
CA GLN A 143 8.18 9.65 -11.18
C GLN A 143 8.95 8.36 -11.44
N ILE A 144 9.61 8.26 -12.59
CA ILE A 144 10.43 7.10 -12.95
C ILE A 144 11.90 7.50 -12.90
N ASP A 145 12.67 6.84 -12.04
CA ASP A 145 14.12 6.89 -12.12
C ASP A 145 14.60 6.03 -13.31
N LYS A 146 14.96 6.70 -14.41
CA LYS A 146 15.46 6.04 -15.64
C LYS A 146 16.92 5.63 -15.54
N ILE A 147 17.69 6.23 -14.63
CA ILE A 147 19.13 6.02 -14.50
C ILE A 147 19.42 5.82 -13.01
N SER A 148 19.10 4.62 -12.52
CA SER A 148 19.47 4.22 -11.17
C SER A 148 20.99 4.22 -11.06
N ARG A 149 21.54 5.20 -10.36
CA ARG A 149 22.95 5.25 -9.95
C ARG A 149 23.23 4.37 -8.73
N SER A 150 22.19 3.78 -8.15
CA SER A 150 22.33 2.88 -7.02
C SER A 150 22.91 1.54 -7.48
N ASP A 151 23.87 1.02 -6.71
CA ASP A 151 24.35 -0.35 -6.89
C ASP A 151 23.19 -1.35 -6.83
N LYS A 152 23.34 -2.49 -7.51
CA LYS A 152 22.35 -3.58 -7.44
C LYS A 152 22.28 -4.10 -6.01
N TYR A 153 21.29 -3.63 -5.25
CA TYR A 153 20.99 -4.16 -3.94
C TYR A 153 20.13 -5.41 -4.07
N SER A 154 20.54 -6.49 -3.40
CA SER A 154 19.72 -7.69 -3.27
C SER A 154 18.85 -7.56 -2.02
N ALA A 155 17.55 -7.85 -2.15
CA ALA A 155 16.65 -7.81 -1.01
C ALA A 155 17.19 -8.68 0.13
N ILE A 156 17.21 -8.15 1.36
CA ILE A 156 17.55 -8.94 2.53
C ILE A 156 16.45 -9.96 2.73
N LYS A 157 16.83 -11.22 2.64
CA LYS A 157 15.94 -12.34 2.91
C LYS A 157 16.21 -12.80 4.34
N PRO A 158 15.23 -12.76 5.25
CA PRO A 158 15.41 -13.35 6.56
C PRO A 158 15.78 -14.82 6.41
N ALA A 159 16.85 -15.25 7.10
CA ALA A 159 17.28 -16.64 7.10
C ALA A 159 16.51 -17.42 8.16
N TYR A 160 15.84 -18.49 7.76
CA TYR A 160 15.22 -19.42 8.70
C TYR A 160 16.29 -20.35 9.30
N ILE A 161 16.44 -20.33 10.61
CA ILE A 161 17.39 -21.17 11.35
C ILE A 161 16.59 -22.20 12.16
N ALA A 162 16.42 -23.41 11.61
CA ALA A 162 15.58 -24.45 12.20
C ALA A 162 15.89 -24.78 13.68
N LYS A 163 17.18 -24.79 14.05
CA LYS A 163 17.63 -25.06 15.43
C LYS A 163 17.20 -24.02 16.47
N LEU A 164 16.81 -22.81 16.05
CA LEU A 164 16.34 -21.74 16.93
C LEU A 164 14.81 -21.65 16.97
N CYS A 165 14.11 -22.44 16.16
CA CYS A 165 12.66 -22.43 16.11
C CYS A 165 12.10 -23.16 17.34
N VAL A 166 11.35 -22.42 18.17
CA VAL A 166 10.63 -22.96 19.33
C VAL A 166 9.15 -23.23 19.04
N GLN A 167 8.77 -23.28 17.76
CA GLN A 167 7.39 -23.46 17.30
C GLN A 167 6.36 -22.48 17.92
N CYS A 168 6.77 -21.25 18.19
CA CYS A 168 5.89 -20.24 18.78
C CYS A 168 4.79 -19.72 17.83
N GLY A 169 4.86 -20.01 16.53
CA GLY A 169 3.87 -19.59 15.53
C GLY A 169 3.91 -18.11 15.14
N THR A 170 4.77 -17.28 15.76
CA THR A 170 4.85 -15.83 15.50
C THR A 170 5.09 -15.48 14.03
N CYS A 171 5.92 -16.27 13.34
CA CYS A 171 6.20 -16.06 11.91
C CYS A 171 4.98 -16.25 11.02
N ALA A 172 4.10 -17.21 11.33
CA ALA A 172 2.86 -17.45 10.60
C ALA A 172 1.82 -16.36 10.92
N LYS A 173 1.65 -16.05 12.22
CA LYS A 173 0.71 -15.01 12.70
C LYS A 173 0.99 -13.64 12.09
N ASN A 174 2.26 -13.25 11.98
CA ASN A 174 2.66 -11.95 11.45
C ASN A 174 2.99 -11.97 9.96
N CYS A 175 2.70 -13.06 9.23
CA CYS A 175 3.04 -13.14 7.81
C CYS A 175 2.01 -12.35 6.97
N PRO A 176 2.39 -11.23 6.33
CA PRO A 176 1.44 -10.44 5.55
C PRO A 176 0.85 -11.21 4.37
N ILE A 177 1.61 -12.17 3.86
CA ILE A 177 1.27 -12.99 2.69
C ILE A 177 0.88 -14.43 3.05
N GLY A 178 0.70 -14.73 4.35
CA GLY A 178 0.19 -16.03 4.80
C GLY A 178 1.02 -17.22 4.34
N LEU A 179 2.34 -17.08 4.24
CA LEU A 179 3.20 -18.10 3.61
C LEU A 179 3.44 -19.35 4.45
N LEU A 180 3.26 -19.28 5.77
CA LEU A 180 3.74 -20.30 6.71
C LEU A 180 2.59 -20.94 7.46
N SER A 181 2.64 -22.26 7.61
CA SER A 181 1.76 -23.00 8.53
C SER A 181 2.18 -22.71 9.98
N PRO A 182 1.25 -22.32 10.87
CA PRO A 182 1.56 -22.09 12.28
C PRO A 182 1.98 -23.39 12.99
N ASP A 183 1.37 -24.52 12.64
CA ASP A 183 1.62 -25.81 13.30
C ASP A 183 2.96 -26.42 12.91
N THR A 184 3.33 -26.29 11.63
CA THR A 184 4.50 -26.98 11.07
C THR A 184 5.70 -26.07 10.83
N GLY A 185 5.49 -24.74 10.80
CA GLY A 185 6.50 -23.77 10.39
C GLY A 185 6.94 -23.90 8.93
N ARG A 186 6.28 -24.75 8.13
CA ARG A 186 6.59 -24.99 6.72
C ARG A 186 5.79 -24.07 5.82
N TYR A 187 6.30 -23.83 4.61
CA TYR A 187 5.57 -23.12 3.58
C TYR A 187 4.27 -23.83 3.21
N LEU A 188 3.18 -23.06 3.11
CA LEU A 188 1.91 -23.55 2.57
C LEU A 188 2.07 -23.85 1.08
N ARG A 189 1.58 -25.03 0.64
CA ARG A 189 1.78 -25.57 -0.72
C ARG A 189 1.25 -24.67 -1.84
N ALA A 190 0.30 -23.78 -1.56
CA ALA A 190 -0.32 -22.88 -2.53
C ALA A 190 0.61 -21.74 -3.02
N CYS A 191 1.72 -21.45 -2.32
CA CYS A 191 2.60 -20.33 -2.68
C CYS A 191 3.77 -20.70 -3.61
N ARG A 192 3.79 -21.90 -4.21
CA ARG A 192 4.79 -22.24 -5.23
C ARG A 192 4.37 -21.68 -6.58
N LYS A 193 4.90 -20.48 -6.87
CA LYS A 193 5.13 -19.81 -8.18
C LYS A 193 4.45 -18.45 -8.28
N ILE A 194 5.07 -17.44 -7.69
CA ILE A 194 5.17 -16.15 -8.38
C ILE A 194 6.53 -16.18 -9.05
N LYS A 195 6.53 -16.48 -10.36
CA LYS A 195 7.70 -16.36 -11.23
C LYS A 195 7.92 -14.88 -11.56
#